data_AF-A0A353X143-F1
#
_entry.id   AF-A0A353X143-F1
#
_cell.length_a   1.000
_cell.length_b   1.000
_cell.length_c   1.000
_cell.angle_alpha   90.00
_cell.angle_beta   90.00
_cell.angle_gamma   90.00
#
_symmetry.space_group_name_H-M   'P 1'
#
loop_
_entity.id
_entity.type
_entity.pdbx_description
1 polymer ?
#
loop_
_entity_poly.entity_id
_entity_poly.type
_entity_poly.pdbx_seq_one_letter_code
_entity_poly.pdbx_strand_id
1 'polypeptide(L)'
;MQAGEYEVKVRDSEGCIFSGSARVTTTVSLAGNIMPIINANCAISGCHNGSQSPNLSTPNSVISNANSIKSQTQSGAMPKDATLDQASIDAIACWVDDGAPDN
;
A
#
# COMPACT_ATOMS: atom_id res chain seq x y z
N MET A 1 6.47 -1.95 11.42
CA MET A 1 7.41 -0.86 11.11
C MET A 1 6.83 -0.14 9.90
N GLN A 2 6.77 1.19 9.91
CA GLN A 2 6.10 1.94 8.86
C GLN A 2 7.09 2.27 7.74
N ALA A 3 6.63 2.25 6.49
CA ALA A 3 7.41 2.83 5.40
C ALA A 3 7.56 4.34 5.63
N GLY A 4 8.72 4.91 5.33
CA GLY A 4 8.94 6.34 5.49
C GLY A 4 10.39 6.77 5.59
N GLU A 5 10.59 8.08 5.63
CA GLU A 5 11.86 8.72 5.92
C GLU A 5 12.05 8.82 7.43
N TYR A 6 13.16 8.28 7.93
CA TYR A 6 13.56 8.34 9.32
C TYR A 6 14.80 9.22 9.48
N GLU A 7 14.76 10.19 10.40
CA GLU A 7 15.94 10.97 10.75
C GLU A 7 16.89 10.12 11.59
N VAL A 8 18.12 9.94 11.11
CA VAL A 8 19.21 9.25 11.81
C VAL A 8 20.19 10.29 12.33
N LYS A 9 20.40 10.30 13.65
CA LYS A 9 21.39 11.17 14.31
C LYS A 9 22.58 10.34 14.76
N VAL A 10 23.75 10.67 14.24
CA VAL A 10 25.03 10.11 14.67
C VAL A 10 25.73 11.14 15.53
N ARG A 11 26.15 10.75 16.74
CA ARG A 11 26.92 11.59 17.65
C ARG A 11 28.27 10.94 17.92
N ASP A 12 29.35 11.69 17.75
CA ASP A 12 30.69 11.23 18.09
C ASP A 12 31.04 11.48 19.58
N SER A 13 32.26 11.11 19.97
CA SER A 13 32.78 11.32 21.33
C SER A 13 33.03 12.78 21.69
N GLU A 14 33.20 13.65 20.70
CA GLU A 14 33.43 15.09 20.86
C GLU A 14 32.11 15.88 20.90
N GLY A 15 31.00 15.21 20.62
CA GLY A 15 29.65 15.75 20.68
C GLY A 15 29.15 16.38 19.38
N CYS A 16 29.87 16.24 18.28
CA CYS A 16 29.36 16.63 16.96
C CYS A 16 28.16 15.75 16.60
N ILE A 17 27.12 16.36 16.03
CA ILE A 17 25.92 15.65 15.57
C ILE A 17 25.82 15.76 14.06
N PHE A 18 25.81 14.61 13.40
CA PHE A 18 25.43 14.49 12.00
C PHE A 18 23.99 13.98 11.92
N SER A 19 23.11 14.72 11.24
CA SER A 19 21.79 14.24 10.87
C SER A 19 21.80 13.79 9.41
N GLY A 20 21.31 12.58 9.15
CA GLY A 20 20.95 12.09 7.82
C GLY A 20 19.51 11.58 7.81
N SER A 21 18.96 11.27 6.63
CA SER A 21 17.70 10.54 6.51
C SER A 21 17.92 9.16 5.91
N ALA A 22 17.12 8.19 6.35
CA ALA A 22 17.09 6.86 5.79
C ALA A 22 15.65 6.52 5.38
N ARG A 23 15.45 6.15 4.12
CA ARG A 23 14.18 5.63 3.63
C ARG A 23 14.06 4.16 3.97
N VAL A 24 13.03 3.80 4.74
CA VAL A 24 12.63 2.41 4.95
C VAL A 24 11.48 2.12 4.00
N THR A 25 11.67 1.16 3.10
CA THR A 25 10.60 0.66 2.23
C THR A 25 10.15 -0.72 2.70
N THR A 26 8.91 -1.09 2.38
CA THR A 26 8.45 -2.47 2.57
C THR A 26 8.85 -3.36 1.39
N THR A 27 8.81 -4.67 1.59
CA THR A 27 9.05 -5.65 0.51
C THR A 27 7.75 -6.05 -0.21
N VAL A 28 6.69 -5.24 -0.07
CA VAL A 28 5.38 -5.54 -0.66
C VAL A 28 5.44 -5.21 -2.16
N SER A 29 5.21 -6.23 -2.99
CA SER A 29 5.19 -6.12 -4.44
C SER A 29 3.76 -5.99 -4.98
N LEU A 30 3.61 -5.22 -6.06
CA LEU A 30 2.31 -5.12 -6.74
C LEU A 30 1.84 -6.50 -7.22
N ALA A 31 2.68 -7.20 -8.00
CA ALA A 31 2.31 -8.47 -8.61
C ALA A 31 2.16 -9.61 -7.58
N GLY A 32 3.04 -9.68 -6.59
CA GLY A 32 3.10 -10.80 -5.64
C GLY A 32 2.20 -10.65 -4.42
N ASN A 33 1.87 -9.42 -4.01
CA ASN A 33 1.10 -9.19 -2.78
C ASN A 33 -0.21 -8.46 -3.03
N ILE A 34 -0.18 -7.35 -3.78
CA ILE A 34 -1.36 -6.49 -3.92
C ILE A 34 -2.37 -7.04 -4.92
N MET A 35 -1.94 -7.44 -6.12
CA MET A 35 -2.85 -7.97 -7.13
C MET A 35 -3.63 -9.21 -6.66
N PRO A 36 -3.05 -10.17 -5.92
CA PRO A 36 -3.81 -11.26 -5.31
C PRO A 36 -4.93 -10.77 -4.38
N ILE A 37 -4.66 -9.78 -3.51
CA ILE A 37 -5.67 -9.20 -2.62
C ILE A 37 -6.78 -8.52 -3.43
N ILE A 38 -6.41 -7.70 -4.42
CA ILE A 38 -7.35 -6.98 -5.28
C ILE A 38 -8.23 -7.96 -6.06
N ASN A 39 -7.66 -8.97 -6.69
CA ASN A 39 -8.41 -9.93 -7.52
C ASN A 39 -9.37 -10.79 -6.67
N ALA A 40 -8.99 -11.10 -5.43
CA ALA A 40 -9.82 -11.91 -4.55
C ALA A 40 -10.97 -11.12 -3.89
N ASN A 41 -10.79 -9.82 -3.65
CA ASN A 41 -11.70 -9.05 -2.78
C ASN A 41 -12.31 -7.80 -3.41
N CYS A 42 -11.74 -7.29 -4.51
CA CYS A 42 -12.14 -6.00 -5.08
C CYS A 42 -12.53 -6.14 -6.56
N ALA A 43 -11.63 -6.66 -7.39
CA ALA A 43 -11.82 -6.91 -8.81
C ALA A 43 -12.58 -8.23 -9.06
N ILE A 44 -13.67 -8.43 -8.33
CA ILE A 44 -14.56 -9.58 -8.45
C ILE A 44 -15.73 -9.27 -9.39
N SER A 45 -16.41 -10.32 -9.88
CA SER A 45 -17.55 -10.19 -10.78
C SER A 45 -18.65 -9.31 -10.18
N GLY A 46 -19.11 -8.31 -10.94
CA GLY A 46 -20.15 -7.37 -10.51
C GLY A 46 -19.64 -6.18 -9.69
N CYS A 47 -18.36 -6.16 -9.33
CA CYS A 47 -17.71 -5.06 -8.61
C CYS A 47 -16.65 -4.40 -9.51
N HIS A 48 -15.41 -4.28 -9.03
CA HIS A 48 -14.35 -3.51 -9.68
C HIS A 48 -13.58 -4.29 -10.75
N ASN A 49 -14.17 -5.30 -11.37
CA ASN A 49 -13.55 -6.04 -12.49
C ASN A 49 -13.83 -5.40 -13.87
N GLY A 50 -14.44 -4.22 -13.91
CA GLY A 50 -14.96 -3.57 -15.12
C GLY A 50 -16.48 -3.44 -15.15
N SER A 51 -17.20 -4.15 -14.28
CA SER A 51 -18.65 -3.97 -14.10
C SER A 51 -19.00 -2.68 -13.35
N GLN A 52 -18.11 -2.17 -12.50
CA GLN A 52 -18.24 -0.92 -11.76
C GLN A 52 -16.96 -0.10 -11.83
N SER A 53 -17.10 1.22 -11.71
CA SER A 53 -15.96 2.14 -11.64
C SER A 53 -15.45 2.29 -10.19
N PRO A 54 -14.13 2.41 -9.97
CA PRO A 54 -13.06 2.21 -10.96
C PRO A 54 -12.91 0.73 -11.33
N ASN A 55 -12.40 0.46 -12.53
CA ASN A 55 -11.95 -0.87 -12.91
C ASN A 55 -10.56 -1.13 -12.29
N LEU A 56 -10.44 -2.13 -11.42
CA LEU A 56 -9.22 -2.54 -10.71
C LEU A 56 -8.64 -3.86 -11.21
N SER A 57 -9.07 -4.36 -12.38
CA SER A 57 -8.61 -5.64 -12.95
C SER A 57 -7.20 -5.61 -13.55
N THR A 58 -6.55 -4.45 -13.60
CA THR A 58 -5.20 -4.31 -14.20
C THR A 58 -4.23 -3.64 -13.23
N PRO A 59 -2.93 -4.00 -13.25
CA PRO A 59 -1.92 -3.36 -12.39
C PRO A 59 -1.92 -1.83 -12.50
N ASN A 60 -1.95 -1.30 -13.73
CA ASN A 60 -1.97 0.15 -13.97
C ASN A 60 -3.17 0.86 -13.34
N SER A 61 -4.35 0.24 -13.39
CA SER A 61 -5.53 0.83 -12.80
C SER A 61 -5.52 0.73 -11.27
N VAL A 62 -4.91 -0.32 -10.70
CA VAL A 62 -4.66 -0.42 -9.26
C VAL A 62 -3.68 0.65 -8.79
N ILE A 63 -2.54 0.84 -9.47
CA ILE A 63 -1.57 1.93 -9.19
C ILE A 63 -2.27 3.30 -9.24
N SER A 64 -3.03 3.55 -10.32
CA SER A 64 -3.71 4.84 -10.50
C SER A 64 -4.76 5.14 -9.43
N ASN A 65 -5.27 4.11 -8.73
CA ASN A 65 -6.28 4.24 -7.68
C ASN A 65 -5.73 3.95 -6.27
N ALA A 66 -4.41 3.78 -6.12
CA ALA A 66 -3.75 3.35 -4.90
C ALA A 66 -4.23 4.08 -3.62
N ASN A 67 -4.21 5.42 -3.63
CA ASN A 67 -4.65 6.23 -2.49
C ASN A 67 -6.12 6.01 -2.12
N SER A 68 -7.00 5.88 -3.12
CA SER A 68 -8.42 5.59 -2.90
C SER A 68 -8.61 4.19 -2.33
N ILE A 69 -7.91 3.19 -2.87
CA ILE A 69 -7.94 1.82 -2.37
C ILE A 69 -7.51 1.78 -0.90
N LYS A 70 -6.40 2.42 -0.55
CA LYS A 70 -5.93 2.54 0.84
C LYS A 70 -6.99 3.17 1.74
N SER A 71 -7.55 4.32 1.35
CA SER A 71 -8.56 5.03 2.14
C SER A 71 -9.84 4.19 2.37
N GLN A 72 -10.34 3.52 1.33
CA GLN A 72 -11.56 2.72 1.42
C GLN A 72 -11.36 1.44 2.24
N THR A 73 -10.18 0.81 2.14
CA THR A 73 -9.85 -0.39 2.93
C THR A 73 -9.58 -0.06 4.39
N GLN A 74 -8.86 1.03 4.69
CA GLN A 74 -8.61 1.49 6.07
C GLN A 74 -9.88 1.93 6.81
N SER A 75 -10.83 2.54 6.10
CA SER A 75 -12.14 2.90 6.68
C SER A 75 -13.10 1.72 6.82
N GLY A 76 -12.76 0.55 6.26
CA GLY A 76 -13.65 -0.60 6.17
C GLY A 76 -14.87 -0.39 5.25
N ALA A 77 -14.88 0.69 4.46
CA ALA A 77 -15.96 0.99 3.53
C ALA A 77 -15.99 0.05 2.32
N MET A 78 -14.83 -0.54 2.00
CA MET A 78 -14.64 -1.58 1.00
C MET A 78 -13.73 -2.70 1.56
N PRO A 79 -14.01 -3.96 1.20
CA PRO A 79 -15.11 -4.44 0.36
C PRO A 79 -16.50 -4.28 1.00
N LYS A 80 -17.59 -4.25 0.21
CA LYS A 80 -18.96 -4.14 0.74
C LYS A 80 -19.47 -5.43 1.37
N ASP A 81 -19.17 -6.55 0.72
CA ASP A 81 -19.72 -7.86 1.07
C ASP A 81 -18.68 -8.77 1.74
N ALA A 82 -17.50 -8.23 2.06
CA ALA A 82 -16.42 -8.95 2.71
C ALA A 82 -15.60 -8.01 3.59
N THR A 83 -14.90 -8.58 4.55
CA THR A 83 -13.96 -7.84 5.41
C THR A 83 -12.55 -8.33 5.10
N LEU A 84 -11.64 -7.41 4.77
CA LEU A 84 -10.22 -7.72 4.67
C LEU A 84 -9.66 -7.96 6.08
N ASP A 85 -8.74 -8.90 6.19
CA ASP A 85 -7.96 -9.03 7.42
C ASP A 85 -6.99 -7.84 7.58
N GLN A 86 -6.54 -7.63 8.82
CA GLN A 86 -5.64 -6.51 9.11
C GLN A 86 -4.34 -6.61 8.32
N ALA A 87 -3.84 -7.82 8.06
CA ALA A 87 -2.62 -8.03 7.30
C ALA A 87 -2.74 -7.53 5.84
N SER A 88 -3.89 -7.74 5.19
CA SER A 88 -4.15 -7.25 3.84
C SER A 88 -4.31 -5.73 3.81
N ILE A 89 -4.99 -5.17 4.81
CA ILE A 89 -5.12 -3.71 4.97
C ILE A 89 -3.73 -3.08 5.15
N ASP A 90 -2.90 -3.67 6.00
CA ASP A 90 -1.54 -3.19 6.26
C ASP A 90 -0.66 -3.34 5.01
N ALA A 91 -0.75 -4.45 4.28
CA ALA A 91 0.00 -4.65 3.03
C ALA A 91 -0.35 -3.59 1.97
N ILE A 92 -1.64 -3.31 1.77
CA ILE A 92 -2.10 -2.24 0.87
C ILE A 92 -1.56 -0.90 1.36
N ALA A 93 -1.72 -0.58 2.65
CA ALA A 93 -1.27 0.69 3.20
C ALA A 93 0.24 0.91 3.00
N CYS A 94 1.04 -0.11 3.31
CA CYS A 94 2.50 -0.11 3.14
C CYS A 94 2.91 0.09 1.68
N TRP A 95 2.33 -0.66 0.75
CA TRP A 95 2.64 -0.53 -0.66
C TRP A 95 2.30 0.87 -1.21
N VAL A 96 1.18 1.45 -0.78
CA VAL A 96 0.82 2.83 -1.15
C VAL A 96 1.78 3.84 -0.53
N ASP A 97 2.18 3.65 0.74
CA ASP A 97 3.17 4.52 1.41
C ASP A 97 4.57 4.45 0.78
N ASP A 98 4.90 3.32 0.14
CA ASP A 98 6.11 3.18 -0.67
C ASP A 98 6.04 3.87 -2.04
N GLY A 99 4.88 4.47 -2.37
CA GLY A 99 4.63 5.16 -3.64
C GLY A 99 3.98 4.29 -4.70
N ALA A 100 3.34 3.18 -4.30
CA ALA A 100 2.69 2.22 -5.18
C ALA A 100 3.59 1.68 -6.32
N PRO A 101 4.80 1.16 -6.00
CA PRO A 101 5.73 0.68 -7.01
C PRO A 101 5.19 -0.53 -7.78
N ASP A 102 5.58 -0.64 -9.05
CA ASP A 102 5.44 -1.85 -9.85
C ASP A 102 6.79 -2.58 -9.85
N ASN A 103 6.93 -3.59 -8.98
CA ASN A 103 8.18 -4.24 -8.63
C ASN A 103 8.06 -5.76 -8.47
#